data_AF-A0A2J6W2W6-F1
#
_entry.id   AF-A0A2J6W2W6-F1
#
_cell.length_a   1.000
_cell.length_b   1.000
_cell.length_c   1.000
_cell.angle_alpha   90.00
_cell.angle_beta   90.00
_cell.angle_gamma   90.00
#
_symmetry.space_group_name_H-M   'P 1'
#
loop_
_entity.id
_entity.type
_entity.pdbx_description
1 polymer ?
#
loop_
_entity_poly.entity_id
_entity_poly.type
_entity_poly.pdbx_seq_one_letter_code
_entity_poly.pdbx_strand_id
1 'polypeptide(L)' 'MEDSVKEAKKILDETIELAKKIYGKRWMRELNTIEDRLGRDPYDVLDYLRKEAESKGIKLENNEKPSNS' A
#
# COMPACT_ATOMS: atom_id res chain seq x y z
N MET A 1 -9.17 16.92 -12.68
CA MET A 1 -8.22 16.08 -13.45
C MET A 1 -6.89 15.93 -12.71
N GLU A 2 -6.34 17.01 -12.16
CA GLU A 2 -5.12 16.95 -11.33
C GLU A 2 -5.28 16.09 -10.05
N ASP A 3 -6.47 16.13 -9.42
CA ASP A 3 -6.70 15.45 -8.15
C ASP A 3 -6.75 13.92 -8.29
N SER A 4 -7.35 13.40 -9.37
CA SER A 4 -7.43 11.96 -9.64
C SER A 4 -6.05 11.34 -9.87
N VAL A 5 -5.11 12.08 -10.49
CA VAL A 5 -3.73 11.61 -10.67
C VAL A 5 -2.96 11.62 -9.35
N LYS A 6 -3.18 12.64 -8.51
CA LYS A 6 -2.57 12.72 -7.17
C LYS A 6 -3.07 11.59 -6.27
N GLU A 7 -4.37 11.29 -6.33
CA GLU A 7 -4.98 10.18 -5.60
C GLU A 7 -4.44 8.82 -6.06
N ALA A 8 -4.40 8.57 -7.36
CA ALA A 8 -3.85 7.33 -7.91
C ALA A 8 -2.39 7.10 -7.49
N LYS A 9 -1.56 8.16 -7.49
CA LYS A 9 -0.17 8.08 -7.01
C LYS A 9 -0.11 7.74 -5.52
N LYS A 10 -0.93 8.37 -4.69
CA LYS A 10 -0.97 8.11 -3.25
C LYS A 10 -1.34 6.66 -2.96
N ILE A 11 -2.33 6.12 -3.65
CA ILE A 11 -2.75 4.72 -3.52
C ILE A 11 -1.62 3.77 -3.90
N LEU A 12 -0.94 4.03 -5.02
CA LEU A 12 0.19 3.23 -5.48
C LEU A 12 1.35 3.26 -4.47
N ASP A 13 1.72 4.44 -3.99
CA ASP A 13 2.81 4.62 -3.02
C ASP A 13 2.52 3.85 -1.72
N GLU A 14 1.30 3.97 -1.19
CA GLU A 14 0.88 3.29 0.03
C GLU A 14 0.83 1.77 -0.15
N THR A 15 0.34 1.30 -1.31
CA THR A 15 0.30 -0.13 -1.67
C THR A 15 1.71 -0.73 -1.70
N ILE A 16 2.66 -0.04 -2.34
CA ILE A 16 4.05 -0.49 -2.43
C ILE A 16 4.71 -0.48 -1.05
N GLU A 17 4.48 0.55 -0.24
CA GLU A 17 5.04 0.66 1.11
C GLU A 17 4.57 -0.48 2.00
N LEU A 18 3.26 -0.73 2.03
CA LEU A 18 2.67 -1.84 2.77
C LEU A 18 3.22 -3.19 2.31
N ALA A 19 3.21 -3.45 1.00
CA ALA A 19 3.70 -4.70 0.45
C ALA A 19 5.16 -4.94 0.85
N LYS A 20 6.02 -3.90 0.81
CA LYS A 20 7.41 -3.98 1.25
C LYS A 20 7.53 -4.27 2.75
N LYS A 21 6.76 -3.59 3.59
CA LYS A 21 6.78 -3.82 5.05
C LYS A 21 6.29 -5.22 5.42
N ILE A 22 5.26 -5.72 4.73
CA ILE A 22 4.64 -7.02 5.02
C ILE A 22 5.50 -8.18 4.49
N TYR A 23 5.98 -8.10 3.26
CA TYR A 23 6.58 -9.26 2.55
C TYR A 23 8.09 -9.13 2.30
N GLY A 24 8.69 -7.98 2.64
CA GLY A 24 10.11 -7.73 2.44
C GLY A 24 10.54 -7.93 0.98
N LYS A 25 11.60 -8.70 0.75
CA LYS A 25 12.16 -8.94 -0.60
C LYS A 25 11.18 -9.59 -1.59
N ARG A 26 10.13 -10.25 -1.10
CA ARG A 26 9.13 -10.93 -1.93
C ARG A 26 7.95 -10.04 -2.33
N TRP A 27 7.93 -8.77 -1.92
CA TRP A 27 6.77 -7.89 -2.06
C TRP A 27 6.17 -7.84 -3.47
N MET A 28 6.97 -7.79 -4.53
CA MET A 28 6.44 -7.78 -5.92
C MET A 28 5.70 -9.07 -6.26
N ARG A 29 6.23 -10.23 -5.85
CA ARG A 29 5.60 -11.53 -6.13
C ARG A 29 4.27 -11.65 -5.40
N GLU A 30 4.25 -11.28 -4.12
CA GLU A 30 3.04 -11.35 -3.31
C GLU A 30 2.00 -10.32 -3.77
N LEU A 31 2.42 -9.09 -4.10
CA LEU A 31 1.55 -8.06 -4.64
C LEU A 31 0.88 -8.52 -5.95
N ASN A 32 1.63 -9.05 -6.91
CA ASN A 32 1.06 -9.57 -8.16
C ASN A 32 0.03 -10.69 -7.89
N THR A 33 0.32 -11.56 -6.92
CA THR A 33 -0.60 -12.66 -6.54
C THR A 33 -1.90 -12.11 -5.93
N ILE A 34 -1.80 -11.05 -5.12
CA ILE A 34 -2.94 -10.37 -4.51
C ILE A 34 -3.75 -9.64 -5.59
N GLU A 35 -3.09 -8.91 -6.49
CA GLU A 35 -3.73 -8.22 -7.63
C GLU A 35 -4.50 -9.19 -8.51
N ASP A 36 -3.90 -10.33 -8.88
CA ASP A 36 -4.57 -11.36 -9.68
C ASP A 36 -5.77 -11.98 -8.95
N ARG A 37 -5.70 -12.13 -7.62
CA ARG A 37 -6.80 -12.64 -6.79
C ARG A 37 -7.96 -11.65 -6.65
N LEU A 38 -7.66 -10.36 -6.54
CA LEU A 38 -8.64 -9.30 -6.27
C LEU A 38 -9.15 -8.61 -7.56
N GLY A 39 -8.69 -9.03 -8.74
CA GLY A 39 -9.14 -8.45 -10.00
C GLY A 39 -8.49 -7.09 -10.32
N ARG A 40 -7.36 -6.78 -9.67
CA ARG A 40 -6.52 -5.60 -9.93
C ARG A 40 -7.17 -4.25 -9.64
N ASP A 41 -8.23 -4.22 -8.83
CA ASP A 41 -8.74 -2.95 -8.30
C ASP A 41 -7.75 -2.39 -7.26
N PRO A 42 -7.21 -1.17 -7.45
CA PRO A 42 -6.18 -0.63 -6.58
C PRO A 42 -6.69 -0.29 -5.18
N TYR A 43 -7.99 -0.03 -4.98
CA TYR A 43 -8.56 0.22 -3.66
C TYR A 43 -8.73 -1.08 -2.88
N ASP A 44 -9.19 -2.15 -3.53
CA ASP A 44 -9.33 -3.47 -2.91
C ASP A 44 -7.96 -4.05 -2.50
N VAL A 45 -6.95 -3.89 -3.36
CA VAL A 45 -5.57 -4.32 -3.06
C VAL A 45 -5.00 -3.54 -1.87
N LEU A 46 -5.21 -2.22 -1.83
CA LEU A 46 -4.77 -1.40 -0.71
C LEU A 46 -5.48 -1.77 0.60
N ASP A 47 -6.80 -1.96 0.56
CA ASP A 47 -7.60 -2.36 1.73
C ASP A 47 -7.16 -3.72 2.28
N TYR A 48 -6.92 -4.70 1.40
CA TYR A 48 -6.37 -6.00 1.77
C TYR A 48 -5.03 -5.86 2.51
N LEU A 49 -4.10 -5.08 1.95
CA LEU A 49 -2.78 -4.88 2.54
C LEU A 49 -2.85 -4.14 3.88
N ARG A 50 -3.78 -3.20 4.07
CA ARG A 50 -4.00 -2.53 5.36
C ARG A 50 -4.43 -3.53 6.43
N LYS A 51 -5.40 -4.39 6.12
CA LYS A 51 -5.87 -5.46 7.02
C LYS A 51 -4.76 -6.47 7.34
N GLU A 52 -3.95 -6.83 6.33
CA GLU A 52 -2.83 -7.74 6.51
C GLU A 52 -1.69 -7.13 7.33
N ALA A 53 -1.46 -5.82 7.21
CA ALA A 53 -0.52 -5.09 8.07
C ALA A 53 -1.03 -5.03 9.52
N GLU A 54 -2.30 -4.71 9.72
CA GLU A 54 -2.94 -4.68 11.05
C GLU A 54 -2.86 -6.04 11.75
N SER A 55 -3.16 -7.13 11.05
CA SER A 55 -3.09 -8.49 11.59
C SER A 55 -1.68 -8.90 12.03
N LYS A 56 -0.65 -8.29 11.43
CA LYS A 56 0.77 -8.48 11.77
C LYS A 56 1.31 -7.45 12.76
N GLY A 57 0.48 -6.52 13.22
CA GLY A 57 0.90 -5.42 14.10
C GLY A 57 1.82 -4.39 13.42
N ILE A 58 1.84 -4.34 12.09
CA ILE A 58 2.60 -3.36 11.32
C ILE A 58 1.80 -2.06 11.27
N LYS A 59 2.31 -1.02 11.94
CA LYS A 59 1.71 0.32 11.86
C LYS A 59 2.19 1.03 10.60
N LEU A 60 1.26 1.54 9.81
CA LEU A 60 1.56 2.61 8.88
C LEU A 60 1.86 3.85 9.74
N GLU A 61 3.14 4.21 9.84
CA GLU A 61 3.46 5.58 10.22
C GLU A 61 2.85 6.46 9.13
N ASN A 62 1.80 7.18 9.49
CA ASN A 62 1.37 8.31 8.68
C ASN A 62 2.65 9.11 8.42
N ASN A 63 2.96 9.39 7.15
CA ASN A 63 3.96 10.38 6.78
C ASN A 63 3.52 11.77 7.31
N GLU A 64 3.53 11.97 8.63
CA GLU A 64 3.77 13.26 9.21
C GLU A 64 5.18 13.60 8.77
N LYS A 65 5.26 14.51 7.79
CA LYS A 65 6.50 15.11 7.32
C LYS A 65 7.40 15.39 8.53
N PRO A 66 8.73 15.26 8.40
CA PRO A 66 9.62 15.78 9.44
C PRO A 66 9.26 17.26 9.65
N SER A 67 8.73 17.58 10.83
CA SER A 67 8.56 18.96 11.27
C SER A 67 9.95 19.56 11.36
N ASN A 68 10.34 20.25 10.29
CA ASN A 68 11.55 21.02 10.25
C ASN A 68 11.14 22.49 10.47
N SER A 69 11.15 22.94 11.72
CA SER A 69 11.35 24.35 12.17
C SER A 69 11.39 24.39 13.69
#